data_AF-A0AAW6IY84-F1
#
_entry.id   AF-A0AAW6IY84-F1
#
_cell.length_a   1.000
_cell.length_b   1.000
_cell.length_c   1.000
_cell.angle_alpha   90.00
_cell.angle_beta   90.00
_cell.angle_gamma   90.00
#
_symmetry.space_group_name_H-M   'P 1'
#
loop_
_entity.id
_entity.type
_entity.pdbx_description
1 polymer ?
#
loop_
_entity_poly.entity_id
_entity_poly.type
_entity_poly.pdbx_seq_one_letter_code
_entity_poly.pdbx_strand_id
1 'polypeptide(L)'
;MSTSSVLVSLAPSVIAIVSMLVSMISAMIAWRMRQHTEIIQLIEYKRIIRVTSAHINSLWNDVIQEANLAKVKSSTLNVDQNYLERIESAGNRAKKGQKNFAKMIAEYKERERDLTIKDAVEEILILEEVKISVEGDLQRIRNEFGFYLD
;
A
#
# COMPACT_ATOMS: atom_id res chain seq x y z
N MET A 1 -12.84 0.48 -76.79
CA MET A 1 -12.99 0.36 -75.32
C MET A 1 -11.77 -0.38 -74.79
N SER A 2 -10.89 0.28 -74.03
CA SER A 2 -9.86 -0.42 -73.25
C SER A 2 -9.23 0.50 -72.19
N THR A 3 -9.92 0.67 -71.06
CA THR A 3 -9.35 1.25 -69.84
C THR A 3 -9.65 0.30 -68.69
N SER A 4 -8.94 -0.83 -68.61
CA SER A 4 -8.96 -1.69 -67.42
C SER A 4 -7.79 -2.66 -67.41
N SER A 5 -6.61 -2.15 -67.08
CA SER A 5 -5.52 -3.01 -66.59
C SER A 5 -4.65 -2.31 -65.56
N VAL A 6 -4.52 -0.98 -65.61
CA VAL A 6 -3.74 -0.20 -64.62
C VAL A 6 -4.48 -0.02 -63.28
N LEU A 7 -5.80 0.12 -63.29
CA LEU A 7 -6.59 0.27 -62.05
C LEU A 7 -6.77 -1.04 -61.27
N VAL A 8 -6.63 -2.20 -61.92
CA VAL A 8 -6.78 -3.51 -61.29
C VAL A 8 -5.47 -3.99 -60.65
N SER A 9 -4.31 -3.53 -61.14
CA SER A 9 -2.99 -3.95 -60.63
C SER A 9 -2.47 -3.13 -59.44
N LEU A 10 -3.00 -1.93 -59.20
CA LEU A 10 -2.67 -1.09 -58.04
C LEU A 10 -3.50 -1.42 -56.78
N ALA A 11 -4.62 -2.13 -56.92
CA ALA A 11 -5.53 -2.38 -55.80
C ALA A 11 -4.93 -3.28 -54.69
N PRO A 12 -4.26 -4.42 -54.98
CA PRO A 12 -3.75 -5.29 -53.92
C PRO A 12 -2.60 -4.68 -53.12
N SER A 13 -1.72 -3.91 -53.77
CA SER A 13 -0.58 -3.24 -53.12
C SER A 13 -1.02 -2.06 -52.27
N VAL A 14 -2.00 -1.27 -52.73
CA VAL A 14 -2.60 -0.18 -51.93
C VAL A 14 -3.33 -0.75 -50.72
N ILE A 15 -4.10 -1.84 -50.88
CA ILE A 15 -4.76 -2.52 -49.75
C ILE A 15 -3.72 -3.01 -48.75
N ALA A 16 -2.63 -3.65 -49.20
CA ALA A 16 -1.56 -4.12 -48.32
C ALA A 16 -0.88 -2.96 -47.55
N ILE A 17 -0.63 -1.83 -48.20
CA ILE A 17 -0.05 -0.63 -47.56
C ILE A 17 -1.02 -0.04 -46.52
N VAL A 18 -2.30 0.10 -46.85
CA VAL A 18 -3.32 0.60 -45.92
C VAL A 18 -3.48 -0.34 -44.72
N SER A 19 -3.53 -1.65 -44.95
CA SER A 19 -3.60 -2.66 -43.88
C SER A 19 -2.36 -2.63 -42.97
N MET A 20 -1.17 -2.43 -43.53
CA MET A 20 0.06 -2.27 -42.77
C MET A 20 0.03 -1.02 -41.89
N LEU A 21 -0.39 0.13 -42.44
CA LEU A 21 -0.52 1.39 -41.69
C LEU A 21 -1.54 1.26 -40.54
N VAL A 22 -2.70 0.67 -40.80
CA VAL A 22 -3.72 0.43 -39.77
C VAL A 22 -3.19 -0.48 -38.66
N SER A 23 -2.42 -1.52 -39.02
CA SER A 23 -1.81 -2.44 -38.05
C SER A 23 -0.77 -1.74 -37.18
N MET A 24 0.09 -0.90 -37.77
CA MET A 24 1.09 -0.12 -37.04
C MET A 24 0.44 0.89 -36.08
N ILE A 25 -0.59 1.61 -36.53
CA ILE A 25 -1.35 2.55 -35.69
C ILE A 25 -2.02 1.81 -34.54
N SER A 26 -2.63 0.66 -34.81
CA SER A 26 -3.29 -0.16 -33.79
C SER A 26 -2.30 -0.65 -32.72
N ALA A 27 -1.12 -1.12 -33.14
CA ALA A 27 -0.05 -1.52 -32.22
C ALA A 27 0.45 -0.34 -31.37
N MET A 28 0.60 0.84 -31.97
CA MET A 28 1.02 2.05 -31.26
C MET A 28 -0.02 2.50 -30.22
N ILE A 29 -1.31 2.44 -30.56
CA ILE A 29 -2.40 2.73 -29.62
C ILE A 29 -2.39 1.71 -28.48
N ALA A 30 -2.28 0.42 -28.78
CA ALA A 30 -2.23 -0.64 -27.76
C ALA A 30 -1.04 -0.46 -26.80
N TRP A 31 0.15 -0.14 -27.32
CA TRP A 31 1.33 0.16 -26.50
C TRP A 31 1.10 1.37 -25.58
N ARG A 32 0.53 2.45 -26.13
CA ARG A 32 0.22 3.66 -25.35
C ARG A 32 -0.83 3.41 -24.27
N MET A 33 -1.86 2.61 -24.56
CA MET A 33 -2.85 2.18 -23.57
C MET A 33 -2.22 1.36 -22.44
N ARG A 34 -1.27 0.46 -22.74
CA ARG A 34 -0.51 -0.27 -21.72
C ARG A 34 0.28 0.69 -20.82
N GLN A 35 0.99 1.66 -21.40
CA GLN A 35 1.72 2.67 -20.62
C GLN A 35 0.80 3.49 -19.71
N HIS A 36 -0.37 3.92 -20.22
CA HIS A 36 -1.37 4.61 -19.40
C HIS A 36 -1.88 3.73 -18.25
N THR A 37 -2.10 2.44 -18.50
CA THR A 37 -2.54 1.49 -17.47
C THR A 37 -1.50 1.36 -16.36
N GLU A 38 -0.22 1.22 -16.72
CA GLU A 38 0.88 1.12 -15.77
C GLU A 38 1.00 2.38 -14.89
N ILE A 39 0.85 3.57 -15.49
CA ILE A 39 0.86 4.85 -14.76
C ILE A 39 -0.31 4.93 -13.77
N ILE A 40 -1.52 4.59 -14.19
CA ILE A 40 -2.72 4.63 -13.34
C ILE A 40 -2.56 3.64 -12.17
N GLN A 41 -2.07 2.43 -12.44
CA GLN A 41 -1.82 1.43 -11.40
C GLN A 41 -0.81 1.93 -10.36
N LEU A 42 0.30 2.53 -10.81
CA LEU A 42 1.29 3.11 -9.91
C LEU A 42 0.71 4.22 -9.03
N ILE A 43 -0.14 5.08 -9.58
CA ILE A 43 -0.82 6.13 -8.81
C ILE A 43 -1.70 5.51 -7.71
N GLU A 44 -2.47 4.47 -8.05
CA GLU A 44 -3.35 3.81 -7.08
C GLU A 44 -2.56 3.06 -6.01
N TYR A 45 -1.48 2.36 -6.37
CA TYR A 45 -0.64 1.71 -5.36
C TYR A 45 0.03 2.71 -4.40
N LYS A 46 0.54 3.84 -4.91
CA LYS A 46 1.07 4.91 -4.05
C LYS A 46 -0.01 5.45 -3.11
N ARG A 47 -1.25 5.57 -3.57
CA ARG A 47 -2.39 5.96 -2.73
C ARG A 47 -2.67 4.93 -1.65
N ILE A 48 -2.74 3.64 -1.99
CA ILE A 48 -2.95 2.54 -1.03
C ILE A 48 -1.85 2.55 0.04
N ILE A 49 -0.58 2.68 -0.36
CA ILE A 49 0.55 2.77 0.56
C ILE A 49 0.35 3.93 1.54
N ARG A 50 0.01 5.13 1.07
CA ARG A 50 -0.20 6.30 1.94
C ARG A 50 -1.36 6.09 2.93
N VAL A 51 -2.50 5.60 2.45
CA VAL A 51 -3.69 5.37 3.29
C VAL A 51 -3.41 4.30 4.34
N THR A 52 -2.83 3.18 3.93
CA THR A 52 -2.48 2.07 4.83
C THR A 52 -1.45 2.53 5.86
N SER A 53 -0.47 3.33 5.44
CA SER A 53 0.54 3.87 6.35
C SER A 53 -0.05 4.80 7.41
N ALA A 54 -1.01 5.65 7.02
CA ALA A 54 -1.73 6.51 7.95
C ALA A 54 -2.56 5.68 8.95
N HIS A 55 -3.21 4.61 8.47
CA HIS A 55 -3.97 3.69 9.31
C HIS A 55 -3.08 3.00 10.34
N ILE A 56 -1.94 2.42 9.93
CA ILE A 56 -0.97 1.79 10.85
C ILE A 56 -0.49 2.78 11.92
N ASN A 57 -0.22 4.03 11.53
CA ASN A 57 0.19 5.05 12.51
C ASN A 57 -0.94 5.37 13.51
N SER A 58 -2.20 5.37 13.08
CA SER A 58 -3.35 5.48 13.98
C SER A 58 -3.41 4.30 14.94
N LEU A 59 -3.27 3.07 14.44
CA LEU A 59 -3.28 1.86 15.27
C LEU A 59 -2.17 1.89 16.32
N TRP A 60 -0.95 2.32 15.97
CA TRP A 60 0.12 2.48 16.95
C TRP A 60 -0.24 3.49 18.05
N ASN A 61 -0.88 4.60 17.70
CA ASN A 61 -1.34 5.58 18.68
C ASN A 61 -2.40 4.97 19.61
N ASP A 62 -3.33 4.19 19.07
CA ASP A 62 -4.36 3.50 19.86
C ASP A 62 -3.72 2.52 20.85
N VAL A 63 -2.77 1.69 20.41
CA VAL A 63 -2.02 0.76 21.27
C VAL A 63 -1.33 1.50 22.42
N ILE A 64 -0.68 2.63 22.13
CA ILE A 64 0.00 3.46 23.14
C ILE A 64 -1.00 4.08 24.11
N GLN A 65 -2.13 4.59 23.60
CA GLN A 65 -3.17 5.21 24.41
C GLN A 65 -3.81 4.19 25.35
N GLU A 66 -4.18 3.01 24.86
CA GLU A 66 -4.75 1.92 25.66
C GLU A 66 -3.77 1.46 26.75
N ALA A 67 -2.49 1.30 26.43
CA ALA A 67 -1.46 0.98 27.42
C ALA A 67 -1.34 2.06 28.51
N ASN A 68 -1.37 3.34 28.13
CA ASN A 68 -1.31 4.44 29.09
C ASN A 68 -2.56 4.51 29.98
N LEU A 69 -3.75 4.31 29.40
CA LEU A 69 -5.01 4.27 30.14
C LEU A 69 -5.00 3.12 31.17
N ALA A 70 -4.58 1.94 30.74
CA ALA A 70 -4.41 0.79 31.62
C ALA A 70 -3.45 1.10 32.78
N LYS A 71 -2.29 1.73 32.50
CA LYS A 71 -1.31 2.13 33.53
C LYS A 71 -1.86 3.14 34.54
N VAL A 72 -2.67 4.10 34.08
CA VAL A 72 -3.29 5.10 34.95
C VAL A 72 -4.35 4.44 35.85
N LYS A 73 -5.27 3.65 35.28
CA LYS A 73 -6.28 2.96 36.09
C LYS A 73 -5.66 1.97 37.08
N SER A 74 -4.61 1.26 36.66
CA SER A 74 -3.90 0.35 37.54
C SER A 74 -3.21 1.05 38.71
N SER A 75 -2.82 2.32 38.58
CA SER A 75 -2.28 3.10 39.72
C SER A 75 -3.33 3.44 40.78
N THR A 76 -4.61 3.41 40.41
CA THR A 76 -5.75 3.65 41.32
C THR A 76 -6.33 2.35 41.90
N LEU A 77 -5.85 1.20 41.42
CA LEU A 77 -6.30 -0.12 41.81
C LEU A 77 -5.13 -0.86 42.46
N ASN A 78 -5.38 -1.70 43.46
CA ASN A 78 -4.32 -2.47 44.12
C ASN A 78 -3.95 -3.70 43.28
N VAL A 79 -3.40 -3.47 42.07
CA VAL A 79 -2.96 -4.54 41.15
C VAL A 79 -1.55 -5.02 41.51
N ASP A 80 -1.20 -6.23 41.08
CA ASP A 80 0.15 -6.76 41.29
C ASP A 80 1.21 -6.06 40.41
N GLN A 81 2.47 -6.13 40.87
CA GLN A 81 3.62 -5.53 40.18
C GLN A 81 3.85 -6.14 38.78
N ASN A 82 3.52 -7.42 38.59
CA ASN A 82 3.69 -8.13 37.32
C ASN A 82 2.71 -7.59 36.25
N TYR A 83 1.51 -7.17 36.65
CA TYR A 83 0.54 -6.51 35.79
C TYR A 83 1.07 -5.15 35.30
N LEU A 84 1.64 -4.34 36.19
CA LEU A 84 2.25 -3.05 35.83
C LEU A 84 3.42 -3.23 34.83
N GLU A 85 4.29 -4.20 35.08
CA GLU A 85 5.43 -4.50 34.20
C GLU A 85 4.98 -4.95 32.80
N ARG A 86 3.91 -5.74 32.71
CA ARG A 86 3.35 -6.17 31.41
C ARG A 86 2.78 -5.01 30.61
N ILE A 87 2.02 -4.10 31.24
CA ILE A 87 1.50 -2.89 30.58
C ILE A 87 2.65 -2.01 30.08
N GLU A 88 3.64 -1.77 30.93
CA GLU A 88 4.78 -0.93 30.58
C GLU A 88 5.61 -1.55 29.45
N SER A 89 5.81 -2.86 29.48
CA SER A 89 6.44 -3.61 28.39
C SER A 89 5.67 -3.47 27.08
N ALA A 90 4.35 -3.61 27.11
CA ALA A 90 3.49 -3.45 25.93
C ALA A 90 3.58 -2.03 25.35
N GLY A 91 3.45 -0.99 26.19
CA GLY A 91 3.57 0.40 25.76
C GLY A 91 4.96 0.74 25.20
N ASN A 92 6.03 0.18 25.77
CA ASN A 92 7.40 0.37 25.28
C ASN A 92 7.63 -0.33 23.94
N ARG A 93 7.10 -1.55 23.76
CA ARG A 93 7.12 -2.24 22.45
C ARG A 93 6.39 -1.41 21.40
N ALA A 94 5.22 -0.86 21.73
CA ALA A 94 4.44 -0.05 20.82
C ALA A 94 5.17 1.21 20.36
N LYS A 95 5.79 1.96 21.29
CA LYS A 95 6.62 3.13 20.97
C LYS A 95 7.81 2.78 20.08
N LYS A 96 8.47 1.65 20.35
CA LYS A 96 9.58 1.16 19.52
C LYS A 96 9.10 0.78 18.12
N GLY A 97 7.98 0.07 18.02
CA GLY A 97 7.33 -0.30 16.76
C GLY A 97 6.96 0.92 15.93
N GLN A 98 6.31 1.91 16.54
CA GLN A 98 5.95 3.18 15.89
C GLN A 98 7.18 3.92 15.36
N LYS A 99 8.28 3.98 16.12
CA LYS A 99 9.53 4.62 15.68
C LYS A 99 10.15 3.89 14.48
N ASN A 100 10.18 2.57 14.52
CA ASN A 100 10.69 1.76 13.40
C ASN A 100 9.82 1.94 12.16
N PHE A 101 8.50 1.96 12.33
CA PHE A 101 7.55 2.21 11.26
C PHE A 101 7.75 3.60 10.64
N ALA A 102 7.92 4.63 11.47
CA ALA A 102 8.22 5.98 10.98
C ALA A 102 9.50 6.04 10.13
N LYS A 103 10.54 5.28 10.50
CA LYS A 103 11.76 5.15 9.71
C LYS A 103 11.50 4.49 8.36
N MET A 104 10.77 3.37 8.35
CA MET A 104 10.38 2.66 7.13
C MET A 104 9.59 3.56 6.16
N ILE A 105 8.65 4.36 6.68
CA ILE A 105 7.89 5.32 5.87
C ILE A 105 8.77 6.46 5.33
N ALA A 106 9.76 6.91 6.09
CA ALA A 106 10.72 7.90 5.60
C ALA A 106 11.55 7.34 4.44
N GLU A 107 12.07 6.11 4.59
CA GLU A 107 12.80 5.39 3.53
C GLU A 107 11.93 5.19 2.28
N TYR A 108 10.64 4.84 2.44
CA TYR A 108 9.68 4.78 1.33
C TYR A 108 9.54 6.12 0.60
N LYS A 109 9.41 7.23 1.33
CA LYS A 109 9.22 8.56 0.72
C LYS A 109 10.40 8.99 -0.15
N GLU A 110 11.61 8.60 0.21
CA GLU A 110 12.82 8.92 -0.57
C GLU A 110 12.82 8.22 -1.95
N ARG A 111 12.24 7.02 -2.03
CA ARG A 111 12.18 6.18 -3.25
C ARG A 111 10.83 6.16 -3.95
N GLU A 112 9.82 6.85 -3.42
CA GLU A 112 8.45 6.87 -3.98
C GLU A 112 8.41 7.34 -5.44
N ARG A 113 9.32 8.23 -5.85
CA ARG A 113 9.36 8.76 -7.21
C ARG A 113 9.65 7.68 -8.25
N ASP A 114 10.61 6.81 -7.96
CA ASP A 114 11.17 5.83 -8.89
C ASP A 114 10.60 4.42 -8.70
N LEU A 115 9.49 4.32 -7.96
CA LEU A 115 8.82 3.08 -7.60
C LEU A 115 8.28 2.35 -8.85
N THR A 116 8.66 1.09 -9.02
CA THR A 116 8.03 0.21 -10.03
C THR A 116 6.74 -0.41 -9.48
N ILE A 117 5.92 -1.01 -10.36
CA ILE A 117 4.70 -1.71 -9.93
C ILE A 117 5.04 -2.85 -8.96
N LYS A 118 6.12 -3.58 -9.24
CA LYS A 118 6.57 -4.68 -8.39
C LYS A 118 6.94 -4.17 -6.99
N ASP A 119 7.75 -3.12 -6.92
CA ASP A 119 8.15 -2.54 -5.64
C ASP A 119 6.93 -2.03 -4.86
N ALA A 120 5.96 -1.43 -5.55
CA ALA A 120 4.73 -0.95 -4.93
C ALA A 120 3.89 -2.09 -4.32
N VAL A 121 3.81 -3.23 -5.00
CA VAL A 121 3.11 -4.42 -4.49
C VAL A 121 3.84 -4.99 -3.28
N GLU A 122 5.17 -5.07 -3.31
CA GLU A 122 5.97 -5.53 -2.16
C GLU A 122 5.78 -4.61 -0.94
N GLU A 123 5.78 -3.29 -1.14
CA GLU A 123 5.50 -2.33 -0.07
C GLU A 123 4.10 -2.51 0.53
N ILE A 124 3.08 -2.74 -0.30
CA ILE A 124 1.71 -2.97 0.18
C ILE A 124 1.66 -4.24 1.05
N LEU A 125 2.33 -5.32 0.65
CA LEU A 125 2.37 -6.56 1.44
C LEU A 125 3.03 -6.34 2.80
N ILE A 126 4.18 -5.65 2.83
CA ILE A 126 4.88 -5.30 4.07
C ILE A 126 3.96 -4.48 4.99
N LEU A 127 3.26 -3.48 4.44
CA LEU A 127 2.34 -2.65 5.21
C LEU A 127 1.17 -3.45 5.76
N GLU A 128 0.60 -4.39 4.99
CA GLU A 128 -0.49 -5.23 5.48
C GLU A 128 -0.03 -6.16 6.61
N GLU A 129 1.17 -6.74 6.51
CA GLU A 129 1.76 -7.54 7.60
C GLU A 129 1.95 -6.72 8.88
N VAL A 130 2.48 -5.50 8.74
CA VAL A 130 2.62 -4.58 9.87
C VAL A 130 1.25 -4.26 10.47
N LYS A 131 0.26 -3.92 9.63
CA LYS A 131 -1.09 -3.61 10.09
C LYS A 131 -1.69 -4.75 10.91
N ILE A 132 -1.66 -5.98 10.40
CA ILE A 132 -2.15 -7.17 11.10
C ILE A 132 -1.44 -7.34 12.45
N SER A 133 -0.12 -7.13 12.49
CA SER A 133 0.65 -7.22 13.73
C SER A 133 0.18 -6.18 14.76
N VAL A 134 -0.04 -4.93 14.35
CA VAL A 134 -0.46 -3.85 15.27
C VAL A 134 -1.90 -4.03 15.73
N GLU A 135 -2.80 -4.47 14.85
CA GLU A 135 -4.18 -4.84 15.21
C GLU A 135 -4.18 -5.98 16.25
N GLY A 136 -3.32 -6.97 16.08
CA GLY A 136 -3.14 -8.06 17.03
C GLY A 136 -2.62 -7.59 18.40
N ASP A 137 -1.67 -6.66 18.41
CA ASP A 137 -1.17 -6.05 19.65
C ASP A 137 -2.25 -5.21 20.34
N LEU A 138 -3.03 -4.43 19.59
CA LEU A 138 -4.14 -3.64 20.12
C LEU A 138 -5.20 -4.53 20.76
N GLN A 139 -5.60 -5.60 20.06
CA GLN A 139 -6.57 -6.55 20.59
C GLN A 139 -6.05 -7.25 21.85
N ARG A 140 -4.76 -7.58 21.89
CA ARG A 140 -4.14 -8.19 23.07
C ARG A 140 -4.18 -7.25 24.27
N ILE A 141 -3.79 -5.99 24.09
CA ILE A 141 -3.84 -4.97 25.16
C ILE A 141 -5.28 -4.78 25.65
N ARG A 142 -6.25 -4.70 24.74
CA ARG A 142 -7.67 -4.59 25.11
C ARG A 142 -8.18 -5.83 25.84
N ASN A 143 -7.77 -7.03 25.45
CA ASN A 143 -8.21 -8.26 26.12
C ASN A 143 -7.54 -8.42 27.49
N GLU A 144 -6.24 -8.14 27.60
CA GLU A 144 -5.46 -8.31 28.83
C GLU A 144 -5.77 -7.22 29.87
N PHE A 145 -6.07 -5.99 29.42
CA PHE A 145 -6.19 -4.82 30.29
C PHE A 145 -7.57 -4.16 30.24
N GLY A 146 -8.41 -4.47 29.25
CA GLY A 146 -9.76 -3.92 29.13
C GLY A 146 -10.70 -4.32 30.27
N PHE A 147 -10.43 -5.44 30.96
CA PHE A 147 -11.14 -5.81 32.19
C PHE A 147 -11.08 -4.75 33.29
N TYR A 148 -10.04 -3.90 33.29
CA TYR A 148 -9.86 -2.82 34.26
C TYR A 148 -10.34 -1.47 33.73
N LEU A 149 -10.85 -1.42 32.49
CA LEU A 149 -11.36 -0.21 31.85
C LEU A 149 -12.89 -0.03 32.02
N ASP A 150 -13.63 -1.08 32.36
CA ASP A 150 -15.05 -1.02 32.77
C ASP A 150 -15.21 -0.69 34.25
#